data_AF-A0A383D2T6-F1
#
_entry.id   AF-A0A383D2T6-F1
#
_cell.length_a   1.000
_cell.length_b   1.000
_cell.length_c   1.000
_cell.angle_alpha   90.00
_cell.angle_beta   90.00
_cell.angle_gamma   90.00
#
_symmetry.space_group_name_H-M   'P 1'
#
loop_
_entity.id
_entity.type
_entity.pdbx_description
1 polymer ?
#
loop_
_entity_poly.entity_id
_entity_poly.type
_entity_poly.pdbx_seq_one_letter_code
_entity_poly.pdbx_strand_id
1 'polypeptide(L)'
;NESLKEALIREIKEELNISISVQDKIAEELYQDNKINVHLFYFLCLQLNDTIELREHEKMAWVEKKDFVNYDFAEGDGKILSLL
;
A
#
# COMPACT_ATOMS: atom_id res chain seq x y z
N ASN A 1 6.92 9.93 17.27
CA ASN A 1 7.43 8.84 16.42
C ASN A 1 6.46 7.70 16.47
N GLU A 2 5.92 7.33 15.32
CA GLU A 2 5.13 6.12 15.12
C GLU A 2 6.06 5.02 14.58
N SER A 3 5.74 3.76 14.85
CA SER A 3 6.31 2.61 14.14
C SER A 3 5.70 2.49 12.74
N LEU A 4 6.37 1.75 11.84
CA LEU A 4 5.87 1.51 10.48
C LEU A 4 4.46 0.90 10.47
N LYS A 5 4.18 0.00 11.43
CA LYS A 5 2.87 -0.64 11.54
C LYS A 5 1.80 0.33 12.05
N GLU A 6 2.12 1.17 13.03
CA GLU A 6 1.21 2.19 13.56
C GLU A 6 0.85 3.22 12.48
N ALA A 7 1.86 3.71 11.76
CA ALA A 7 1.65 4.62 10.64
C ALA A 7 0.75 3.99 9.57
N LEU A 8 1.03 2.76 9.13
CA LEU A 8 0.21 2.08 8.12
C LEU A 8 -1.25 1.89 8.55
N ILE A 9 -1.49 1.56 9.82
CA ILE A 9 -2.86 1.44 10.36
C ILE A 9 -3.57 2.79 10.34
N ARG A 10 -2.88 3.87 10.71
CA ARG A 10 -3.45 5.23 10.72
C ARG A 10 -3.76 5.71 9.31
N GLU A 11 -2.81 5.67 8.38
CA GLU A 11 -2.97 6.14 6.99
C GLU A 11 -4.13 5.43 6.29
N ILE A 12 -4.16 4.08 6.33
CA ILE A 12 -5.23 3.29 5.71
C ILE A 12 -6.61 3.63 6.30
N LYS A 13 -6.67 3.96 7.60
CA LYS A 13 -7.91 4.39 8.24
C LYS A 13 -8.32 5.81 7.83
N GLU A 14 -7.37 6.71 7.67
CA GLU A 14 -7.60 8.11 7.26
C GLU A 14 -8.05 8.19 5.79
N GLU A 15 -7.36 7.48 4.90
CA GLU A 15 -7.56 7.57 3.45
C GLU A 15 -8.71 6.71 2.92
N LEU A 16 -8.92 5.52 3.49
CA LEU A 16 -9.85 4.50 2.98
C LEU A 16 -10.93 4.09 4.00
N ASN A 17 -10.88 4.59 5.24
CA ASN A 17 -11.76 4.19 6.35
C ASN A 17 -11.71 2.68 6.69
N ILE A 18 -10.63 1.99 6.31
CA ILE A 18 -10.47 0.55 6.55
C ILE A 18 -9.74 0.33 7.88
N SER A 19 -10.23 -0.62 8.67
CA SER A 19 -9.51 -1.15 9.82
C SER A 19 -8.73 -2.38 9.38
N ILE A 20 -7.41 -2.38 9.58
CA ILE A 20 -6.52 -3.46 9.16
C ILE A 20 -5.75 -4.07 10.32
N SER A 21 -5.36 -5.34 10.16
CA SER A 21 -4.34 -5.99 10.98
C SER A 21 -3.08 -6.22 10.14
N VAL A 22 -1.98 -5.55 10.51
CA VAL A 22 -0.70 -5.61 9.80
C VAL A 22 0.05 -6.90 10.14
N GLN A 23 0.20 -7.77 9.14
CA GLN A 23 0.86 -9.07 9.26
C GLN A 23 2.37 -8.94 9.03
N ASP A 24 2.90 -9.73 8.11
CA ASP A 24 4.31 -9.82 7.77
C ASP A 24 4.73 -8.70 6.80
N LYS A 25 5.97 -8.24 6.99
CA LYS A 25 6.66 -7.42 6.00
C LYS A 25 7.05 -8.32 4.83
N ILE A 26 6.63 -7.96 3.62
CA ILE A 26 6.85 -8.77 2.41
C ILE A 26 7.95 -8.20 1.52
N ALA A 27 8.20 -6.88 1.57
CA ALA A 27 9.31 -6.25 0.87
C ALA A 27 9.66 -4.88 1.47
N GLU A 28 10.79 -4.33 1.05
CA GLU A 28 11.11 -2.91 1.16
C GLU A 28 11.85 -2.45 -0.09
N GLU A 29 11.74 -1.17 -0.41
CA GLU A 29 12.37 -0.57 -1.59
C GLU A 29 12.88 0.83 -1.25
N LEU A 30 14.15 1.07 -1.54
CA LEU A 30 14.72 2.41 -1.57
C LEU A 30 14.53 2.96 -2.98
N TYR A 31 13.70 4.00 -3.10
CA TYR A 31 13.50 4.73 -4.35
C TYR A 31 14.09 6.13 -4.21
N GLN A 32 14.97 6.47 -5.14
CA GLN A 32 15.62 7.77 -5.18
C GLN A 32 15.67 8.29 -6.61
N ASP A 33 15.17 9.50 -6.81
CA ASP A 33 15.32 10.27 -8.04
C ASP A 33 15.84 11.69 -7.72
N ASN A 34 15.75 12.60 -8.69
CA ASN A 34 16.20 13.98 -8.52
C ASN A 34 15.30 14.82 -7.60
N LYS A 35 14.12 14.31 -7.21
CA LYS A 35 13.09 15.04 -6.45
C LYS A 35 12.87 14.46 -5.06
N ILE A 36 12.85 13.15 -4.94
CA ILE A 36 12.51 12.42 -3.73
C ILE A 36 13.55 11.34 -3.42
N ASN A 37 13.67 11.06 -2.13
CA ASN A 37 14.45 9.96 -1.60
C ASN A 37 13.59 9.31 -0.51
N VAL A 38 13.00 8.16 -0.81
CA VAL A 38 12.00 7.51 0.03
C VAL A 38 12.35 6.04 0.26
N HIS A 39 12.02 5.56 1.45
CA HIS A 39 12.11 4.15 1.81
C HIS A 39 10.69 3.59 1.99
N LEU A 40 10.29 2.73 1.05
CA LEU A 40 8.98 2.11 1.00
C LEU A 40 9.04 0.77 1.73
N PHE A 41 8.03 0.50 2.56
CA PHE A 41 7.88 -0.75 3.30
C PHE A 41 6.53 -1.37 2.98
N TYR A 42 6.54 -2.60 2.47
CA TYR A 42 5.34 -3.31 2.06
C TYR A 42 4.99 -4.38 3.09
N PHE A 43 3.74 -4.38 3.54
CA PHE A 43 3.21 -5.33 4.51
C PHE A 43 1.96 -6.01 3.96
N LEU A 44 1.85 -7.31 4.22
CA LEU A 44 0.58 -8.01 4.05
C LEU A 44 -0.38 -7.57 5.15
N CYS A 45 -1.62 -7.26 4.79
CA CYS A 45 -2.63 -6.76 5.72
C CYS A 45 -3.92 -7.56 5.59
N LEU A 46 -4.60 -7.78 6.71
CA LEU A 46 -5.95 -8.32 6.75
C LEU A 46 -6.93 -7.17 7.00
N GLN A 47 -7.93 -7.04 6.14
CA GLN A 47 -9.06 -6.15 6.36
C GLN A 47 -9.97 -6.73 7.44
N LEU A 48 -10.38 -5.90 8.40
CA LEU A 48 -11.17 -6.30 9.57
C LEU A 48 -12.63 -5.85 9.50
N ASN A 49 -12.96 -4.89 8.65
CA ASN A 49 -14.31 -4.36 8.46
C ASN A 49 -14.71 -4.40 6.98
N ASP A 50 -16.00 -4.56 6.67
CA ASP A 50 -16.47 -4.69 5.28
C ASP A 50 -16.72 -3.35 4.57
N THR A 51 -16.48 -2.23 5.25
CA THR A 51 -16.74 -0.88 4.73
C THR A 51 -15.46 -0.24 4.23
N ILE A 52 -15.47 0.20 2.97
CA ILE A 52 -14.43 1.04 2.40
C ILE A 52 -15.06 2.36 1.98
N GLU A 53 -14.45 3.47 2.38
CA GLU A 53 -14.86 4.82 2.03
C GLU A 53 -13.63 5.57 1.54
N LEU A 54 -13.60 5.91 0.24
CA LEU A 54 -12.49 6.65 -0.33
C LEU A 54 -12.56 8.11 0.10
N ARG A 55 -11.71 8.51 1.05
CA ARG A 55 -11.69 9.87 1.60
C ARG A 55 -10.70 10.78 0.90
N GLU A 56 -9.57 10.22 0.48
CA GLU A 56 -8.54 10.94 -0.29
C GLU A 56 -8.39 10.42 -1.72
N HIS A 57 -8.87 9.21 -1.98
CA HIS A 57 -8.72 8.53 -3.27
C HIS A 57 -9.95 8.75 -4.17
N GLU A 58 -9.72 8.88 -5.48
CA GLU A 58 -10.83 9.02 -6.43
C GLU A 58 -11.48 7.68 -6.78
N LYS A 59 -10.68 6.61 -6.88
CA LYS A 59 -11.11 5.28 -7.35
C LYS A 59 -10.31 4.17 -6.69
N MET A 60 -10.95 3.01 -6.62
CA MET A 60 -10.39 1.76 -6.07
C MET A 60 -10.95 0.58 -6.87
N ALA A 61 -10.13 -0.45 -7.06
CA ALA A 61 -10.57 -1.74 -7.56
C ALA A 61 -9.80 -2.87 -6.87
N TRP A 62 -10.50 -3.94 -6.51
CA TRP A 62 -9.86 -5.22 -6.21
C TRP A 62 -9.44 -5.88 -7.51
N VAL A 63 -8.17 -6.26 -7.61
CA VAL A 63 -7.56 -6.74 -8.86
C VAL A 63 -6.78 -8.02 -8.61
N GLU A 64 -6.87 -8.97 -9.54
CA GLU A 64 -6.03 -10.16 -9.52
C GLU A 64 -4.64 -9.83 -10.07
N LYS A 65 -3.60 -10.52 -9.60
CA LYS A 65 -2.20 -10.30 -10.04
C LYS A 65 -2.04 -10.31 -11.56
N LYS A 66 -2.74 -11.23 -12.25
CA LYS A 66 -2.68 -11.37 -13.71
C LYS A 66 -3.12 -10.09 -14.45
N ASP A 67 -3.96 -9.29 -13.81
CA ASP A 67 -4.55 -8.08 -14.38
C ASP A 67 -3.73 -6.82 -14.05
N PHE A 68 -2.64 -6.93 -13.27
CA PHE A 68 -1.76 -5.81 -12.94
C PHE A 68 -1.20 -5.14 -14.20
N VAL A 69 -0.99 -5.89 -15.28
CA VAL A 69 -0.55 -5.34 -16.59
C VAL A 69 -1.48 -4.27 -17.17
N ASN A 70 -2.74 -4.21 -16.69
CA ASN A 70 -3.72 -3.22 -17.14
C ASN A 70 -3.66 -1.89 -16.35
N TYR A 71 -2.77 -1.78 -15.35
CA TYR A 71 -2.65 -0.62 -14.48
C TYR A 71 -1.26 0.01 -14.59
N ASP A 72 -1.21 1.34 -14.51
CA ASP A 72 0.03 2.10 -14.46
C ASP A 72 0.42 2.31 -12.99
N PHE A 73 1.41 1.53 -12.53
CA PHE A 73 1.93 1.61 -11.16
C PHE A 73 3.05 2.65 -11.07
N ALA A 74 3.27 3.19 -9.87
CA ALA A 74 4.38 4.11 -9.67
C ALA A 74 5.71 3.39 -9.90
N GLU A 75 6.72 4.12 -10.40
CA GLU A 75 8.04 3.56 -10.73
C GLU A 75 8.71 2.86 -9.54
N GLY A 76 8.46 3.35 -8.31
CA GLY A 76 8.96 2.78 -7.07
C GLY A 76 8.29 1.46 -6.63
N ASP A 77 7.20 1.02 -7.26
CA ASP A 77 6.48 -0.20 -6.89
C ASP A 77 6.90 -1.44 -7.68
N GLY A 78 7.81 -1.29 -8.66
CA GLY A 78 8.12 -2.36 -9.62
C GLY A 78 8.52 -3.70 -8.99
N LYS A 79 9.29 -3.69 -7.89
CA LYS A 79 9.77 -4.95 -7.27
C LYS A 79 8.64 -5.71 -6.58
N ILE A 80 7.74 -5.01 -5.89
CA ILE A 80 6.68 -5.68 -5.12
C ILE A 80 5.68 -6.38 -6.03
N LEU A 81 5.39 -5.84 -7.22
CA LEU A 81 4.45 -6.44 -8.18
C LEU A 81 4.85 -7.86 -8.60
N SER A 82 6.16 -8.17 -8.61
CA SER A 82 6.65 -9.50 -8.92
C SER A 82 6.48 -10.51 -7.78
N LEU A 83 6.46 -10.03 -6.53
CA LEU A 83 6.46 -10.83 -5.29
C LEU A 83 5.06 -11.21 -4.80
N LEU A 84 4.02 -10.47 -5.21
CA LEU A 84 2.61 -10.77 -4.94
C LEU A 84 2.11 -11.98 -5.73
#